data_AF-A0A2D5V8P8-F1
#
_entry.id   AF-A0A2D5V8P8-F1
#
_cell.length_a   1.000
_cell.length_b   1.000
_cell.length_c   1.000
_cell.angle_alpha   90.00
_cell.angle_beta   90.00
_cell.angle_gamma   90.00
#
_symmetry.space_group_name_H-M   'P 1'
#
loop_
_entity.id
_entity.type
_entity.pdbx_description
1 polymer ?
#
loop_
_entity_poly.entity_id
_entity_poly.type
_entity_poly.pdbx_seq_one_letter_code
_entity_poly.pdbx_strand_id
1 'polypeptide(L)'
;ANRWGTSLVDLKEEAPGQWRMRKKEGVQITESRDPDSSRIFWEDTGVHQNITFPVHPDPQSGMHCWHQKVRLEKAQPDDEYGDVFVDTNKSMEVYRKWLEKTRPAPGPDNLRRPLWLKRPLQPETSLFYLDPPL
;
A
#
# COMPACT_ATOMS: atom_id res chain seq x y z
N ALA A 1 13.51 -14.87 -15.38
CA ALA A 1 12.41 -14.01 -14.88
C ALA A 1 11.82 -14.67 -13.63
N ASN A 2 11.45 -13.90 -12.62
CA ASN A 2 10.97 -14.36 -11.31
C ASN A 2 9.58 -15.03 -11.39
N ARG A 3 9.52 -16.23 -11.97
CA ARG A 3 8.26 -16.95 -12.28
C ARG A 3 7.68 -17.71 -11.09
N TRP A 4 8.45 -17.92 -10.03
CA TRP A 4 8.02 -18.66 -8.83
C TRP A 4 7.27 -17.80 -7.79
N GLY A 5 7.23 -16.48 -7.98
CA GLY A 5 6.64 -15.53 -7.03
C GLY A 5 5.82 -14.41 -7.68
N THR A 6 5.35 -14.59 -8.91
CA THR A 6 4.52 -13.60 -9.62
C THR A 6 3.25 -14.23 -10.18
N SER A 7 2.15 -13.49 -10.12
CA SER A 7 0.87 -13.84 -10.77
C SER A 7 0.57 -12.85 -11.88
N LEU A 8 -0.05 -13.32 -12.96
CA LEU A 8 -0.66 -12.44 -13.95
C LEU A 8 -1.99 -11.94 -13.40
N VAL A 9 -2.19 -10.63 -13.44
CA VAL A 9 -3.44 -9.99 -13.00
C VAL A 9 -4.01 -9.10 -14.11
N ASP A 10 -5.33 -9.05 -14.19
CA ASP A 10 -6.09 -8.10 -14.98
C ASP A 10 -6.50 -6.95 -14.07
N LEU A 11 -6.03 -5.74 -14.37
CA LEU A 11 -6.31 -4.53 -13.58
C LEU A 11 -7.19 -3.60 -14.42
N LYS A 12 -8.42 -3.34 -13.95
CA LYS A 12 -9.43 -2.56 -14.65
C LYS A 12 -9.99 -1.46 -13.77
N GLU A 13 -10.11 -0.26 -14.34
CA GLU A 13 -10.89 0.82 -13.76
C GLU A 13 -12.35 0.66 -14.21
N GLU A 14 -13.21 0.18 -13.31
CA GLU A 14 -14.63 -0.10 -13.63
C GLU A 14 -15.48 1.18 -13.58
N ALA A 15 -15.02 2.17 -12.83
CA ALA A 15 -15.53 3.54 -12.79
C ALA A 15 -14.41 4.48 -12.31
N PRO A 16 -14.51 5.81 -12.48
CA PRO A 16 -13.46 6.74 -12.06
C PRO A 16 -13.03 6.54 -10.59
N GLY A 17 -11.78 6.15 -10.38
CA GLY A 17 -11.19 5.85 -9.08
C GLY A 17 -11.58 4.49 -8.47
N GLN A 18 -12.36 3.66 -9.16
CA GLN A 18 -12.77 2.32 -8.71
C GLN A 18 -12.06 1.26 -9.54
N TRP A 19 -11.16 0.53 -8.90
CA TRP A 19 -10.26 -0.42 -9.52
C TRP A 19 -10.55 -1.83 -9.06
N ARG A 20 -10.68 -2.74 -10.03
CA ARG A 20 -10.73 -4.19 -9.80
C ARG A 20 -9.47 -4.84 -10.33
N MET A 21 -8.85 -5.67 -9.52
CA MET A 21 -7.74 -6.54 -9.87
C MET A 21 -8.21 -8.00 -9.76
N ARG A 22 -8.17 -8.72 -10.88
CA ARG A 22 -8.49 -10.16 -10.95
C ARG A 22 -7.24 -10.96 -11.23
N LYS A 23 -7.00 -12.03 -10.46
CA LYS A 23 -5.93 -12.99 -10.77
C LYS A 23 -6.31 -13.77 -12.03
N LYS A 24 -5.45 -13.73 -13.05
CA LYS A 24 -5.64 -14.47 -14.30
C LYS A 24 -4.88 -15.80 -14.27
N GLU A 25 -3.62 -15.75 -13.86
CA GLU A 25 -2.75 -16.91 -13.82
C GLU A 25 -1.87 -16.83 -12.57
N GLY A 26 -1.79 -17.93 -11.81
CA GLY A 26 -0.86 -18.08 -10.70
C GLY A 26 0.52 -18.57 -11.16
N VAL A 27 1.30 -19.09 -10.22
CA VAL A 27 2.57 -19.74 -10.57
C VAL A 27 2.31 -20.95 -11.45
N GLN A 28 3.07 -21.08 -12.53
CA GLN A 28 3.01 -22.21 -13.44
C GLN A 28 4.32 -23.00 -13.38
N ILE A 29 4.22 -24.33 -13.35
CA ILE A 29 5.37 -25.21 -13.52
C ILE A 29 5.83 -25.08 -14.97
N THR A 30 7.06 -24.61 -15.17
CA THR A 30 7.64 -24.49 -16.52
C THR A 30 9.01 -25.12 -16.54
N GLU A 31 9.29 -25.96 -17.55
CA GLU A 31 10.66 -26.41 -17.79
C GLU A 31 11.53 -25.21 -18.13
N SER A 32 12.67 -25.10 -17.44
CA SER A 32 13.64 -24.05 -17.68
C SER A 32 15.05 -24.58 -17.43
N ARG A 33 16.06 -23.73 -17.63
CA ARG A 33 17.45 -24.06 -17.28
C ARG A 33 17.67 -24.26 -15.78
N ASP A 34 16.76 -23.76 -14.96
CA ASP A 34 16.74 -23.99 -13.53
C ASP A 34 15.89 -25.24 -13.22
N PRO A 35 16.49 -26.36 -12.78
CA PRO A 35 15.75 -27.58 -12.49
C PRO A 35 14.78 -27.45 -11.32
N ASP A 36 14.88 -26.41 -10.49
CA ASP A 36 13.93 -26.19 -9.39
C ASP A 36 12.60 -25.61 -9.88
N SER A 37 12.55 -25.01 -11.07
CA SER A 37 11.32 -24.50 -11.67
C SER A 37 10.28 -25.59 -11.99
N SER A 38 10.72 -26.84 -12.18
CA SER A 38 9.82 -28.00 -12.36
C SER A 38 9.31 -28.60 -11.04
N ARG A 39 9.83 -28.13 -9.90
CA ARG A 39 9.51 -28.64 -8.54
C ARG A 39 8.53 -27.75 -7.78
N ILE A 40 8.08 -26.67 -8.39
CA ILE A 40 7.10 -25.77 -7.78
C ILE A 40 5.78 -26.54 -7.61
N PHE A 41 5.26 -26.56 -6.38
CA PHE A 41 4.02 -27.27 -6.03
C PHE A 41 2.93 -26.35 -5.48
N TRP A 42 3.17 -25.03 -5.46
CA TRP A 42 2.21 -24.02 -5.02
C TRP A 42 1.71 -23.21 -6.22
N GLU A 43 0.46 -22.78 -6.15
CA GLU A 43 -0.19 -21.95 -7.18
C GLU A 43 -0.34 -20.48 -6.75
N ASP A 44 -0.15 -20.23 -5.45
CA ASP A 44 -0.40 -18.93 -4.85
C ASP A 44 0.89 -18.11 -4.69
N THR A 45 0.82 -16.84 -5.07
CA THR A 45 1.90 -15.85 -4.88
C THR A 45 1.57 -14.84 -3.80
N GLY A 46 0.50 -15.09 -3.06
CA GLY A 46 -0.08 -14.15 -2.11
C GLY A 46 -1.04 -13.16 -2.77
N VAL A 47 -1.84 -12.52 -1.92
CA VAL A 47 -2.79 -11.47 -2.30
C VAL A 47 -2.22 -10.12 -1.86
N HIS A 48 -2.40 -9.10 -2.69
CA HIS A 48 -1.99 -7.74 -2.37
C HIS A 48 -2.93 -7.10 -1.33
N GLN A 49 -2.76 -7.46 -0.05
CA GLN A 49 -3.57 -6.89 1.03
C GLN A 49 -3.33 -5.39 1.23
N ASN A 50 -2.08 -4.92 1.07
CA ASN A 50 -1.72 -3.54 1.42
C ASN A 50 -2.44 -2.49 0.56
N ILE A 51 -2.81 -2.82 -0.67
CA ILE A 51 -3.47 -1.87 -1.59
C ILE A 51 -4.95 -1.68 -1.28
N THR A 52 -5.55 -2.53 -0.44
CA THR A 52 -6.94 -2.38 -0.01
C THR A 52 -7.11 -1.45 1.18
N PHE A 53 -6.00 -1.06 1.82
CA PHE A 53 -6.02 -0.17 2.96
C PHE A 53 -6.00 1.30 2.51
N PRO A 54 -6.91 2.14 3.06
CA PRO A 54 -6.92 3.56 2.73
C PRO A 54 -5.65 4.26 3.25
N VAL A 55 -5.42 5.52 2.91
CA VAL A 55 -4.28 6.26 3.46
C VAL A 55 -4.68 6.92 4.79
N HIS A 56 -4.13 6.45 5.90
CA HIS A 56 -4.37 7.00 7.25
C HIS A 56 -3.02 7.26 7.95
N PRO A 57 -2.45 8.46 7.76
CA PRO A 57 -1.21 8.86 8.41
C PRO A 57 -1.47 9.23 9.87
N ASP A 58 -0.69 8.65 10.79
CA ASP A 58 -0.67 9.05 12.20
C ASP A 58 -0.54 10.58 12.31
N PRO A 59 -1.45 11.29 13.01
CA PRO A 59 -1.49 12.74 12.98
C PRO A 59 -0.24 13.43 13.56
N GLN A 60 0.57 12.70 14.32
CA GLN A 60 1.76 13.22 14.98
C GLN A 60 3.05 12.95 14.21
N SER A 61 3.20 11.74 13.65
CA SER A 61 4.42 11.26 12.99
C SER A 61 4.32 11.22 11.46
N GLY A 62 3.10 11.18 10.92
CA GLY A 62 2.83 10.96 9.49
C GLY A 62 3.02 9.51 9.03
N MET A 63 3.33 8.57 9.93
CA MET A 63 3.51 7.15 9.59
C MET A 63 2.17 6.49 9.28
N HIS A 64 2.15 5.54 8.34
CA HIS A 64 0.93 4.80 8.03
C HIS A 64 0.50 3.89 9.19
N CYS A 65 -0.74 4.02 9.65
CA CYS A 65 -1.29 3.18 10.72
C CYS A 65 -1.78 1.82 10.20
N TRP A 66 -0.99 0.76 10.33
CA TRP A 66 -1.33 -0.56 9.73
C TRP A 66 -2.48 -1.32 10.39
N HIS A 67 -2.90 -0.96 11.61
CA HIS A 67 -4.00 -1.67 12.28
C HIS A 67 -5.35 -1.26 11.68
N GLN A 68 -5.95 -2.15 10.90
CA GLN A 68 -7.19 -1.89 10.17
C GLN A 68 -8.38 -2.62 10.76
N LYS A 69 -9.53 -1.92 10.80
CA LYS A 69 -10.83 -2.56 11.06
C LYS A 69 -11.37 -3.11 9.75
N VAL A 70 -11.61 -4.42 9.70
CA VAL A 70 -12.23 -5.09 8.55
C VAL A 70 -13.63 -5.61 8.90
N ARG A 71 -14.47 -5.77 7.89
CA ARG A 71 -15.73 -6.50 7.98
C ARG A 71 -15.57 -7.81 7.22
N LEU A 72 -16.00 -8.91 7.83
CA LEU A 72 -15.99 -10.22 7.21
C LEU A 72 -17.41 -10.59 6.79
N GLU A 73 -17.54 -11.19 5.62
CA GLU A 73 -18.78 -11.75 5.11
C GLU A 73 -18.51 -13.03 4.30
N LYS A 74 -19.57 -13.77 3.96
CA LYS A 74 -19.43 -14.92 3.06
C LYS A 74 -19.14 -14.43 1.65
N ALA A 75 -18.28 -15.14 0.93
CA ALA A 75 -18.03 -14.90 -0.48
C ALA A 75 -19.33 -14.92 -1.28
N GLN A 76 -19.48 -13.96 -2.18
CA GLN A 76 -20.58 -13.84 -3.12
C GLN A 76 -20.34 -14.73 -4.35
N PRO A 77 -21.38 -15.06 -5.14
CA PRO A 77 -21.25 -15.93 -6.31
C PRO A 77 -20.28 -15.44 -7.39
N ASP A 78 -20.00 -14.14 -7.44
CA ASP A 78 -19.13 -13.48 -8.41
C ASP A 78 -17.71 -13.19 -7.89
N ASP A 79 -17.43 -13.51 -6.63
CA ASP A 79 -16.10 -13.38 -6.02
C ASP A 79 -15.18 -14.50 -6.51
N GLU A 80 -13.98 -14.12 -6.96
CA GLU A 80 -12.90 -15.07 -7.28
C GLU A 80 -11.76 -15.00 -6.25
N TYR A 81 -11.02 -16.10 -6.08
CA TYR A 81 -9.89 -16.11 -5.17
C TYR A 81 -8.82 -15.09 -5.57
N GLY A 82 -8.45 -14.21 -4.63
CA GLY A 82 -7.46 -13.17 -4.86
C GLY A 82 -8.01 -11.92 -5.56
N ASP A 83 -9.33 -11.82 -5.74
CA ASP A 83 -9.96 -10.58 -6.18
C ASP A 83 -9.64 -9.44 -5.21
N VAL A 84 -9.26 -8.31 -5.78
CA VAL A 84 -9.03 -7.07 -5.04
C VAL A 84 -9.85 -5.97 -5.68
N PHE A 85 -10.61 -5.26 -4.86
CA PHE A 85 -11.33 -4.06 -5.26
C PHE A 85 -10.90 -2.87 -4.40
N VAL A 86 -10.63 -1.74 -5.04
CA VAL A 86 -10.15 -0.53 -4.38
C VAL A 86 -10.90 0.69 -4.91
N ASP A 87 -11.40 1.50 -3.99
CA ASP A 87 -11.99 2.81 -4.29
C ASP A 87 -11.03 3.91 -3.80
N THR A 88 -10.31 4.52 -4.74
CA THR A 88 -9.31 5.56 -4.45
C THR A 88 -9.96 6.87 -4.00
N ASN A 89 -11.22 7.12 -4.35
CA ASN A 89 -11.97 8.28 -3.84
C ASN A 89 -12.23 8.12 -2.35
N LYS A 90 -12.70 6.93 -1.92
CA LYS A 90 -12.87 6.62 -0.49
C LYS A 90 -11.54 6.64 0.26
N SER A 91 -10.47 6.13 -0.34
CA SER A 91 -9.12 6.23 0.24
C SER A 91 -8.71 7.68 0.49
N MET A 92 -8.98 8.57 -0.48
CA MET A 92 -8.72 10.01 -0.37
C MET A 92 -9.60 10.70 0.69
N GLU A 93 -10.86 10.31 0.82
CA GLU A 93 -11.73 10.82 1.89
C GLU A 93 -11.21 10.45 3.28
N VAL A 94 -10.74 9.22 3.46
CA VAL A 94 -10.11 8.78 4.72
C VAL A 94 -8.85 9.61 4.98
N TYR A 95 -7.99 9.79 3.98
CA TYR A 95 -6.80 10.64 4.11
C TYR A 95 -7.14 12.05 4.59
N ARG A 96 -8.14 12.69 3.97
CA ARG A 96 -8.58 14.05 4.36
C ARG A 96 -9.08 14.09 5.81
N LYS A 97 -9.89 13.11 6.23
CA LYS A 97 -10.37 12.99 7.63
C LYS A 97 -9.23 12.82 8.64
N TRP A 98 -8.14 12.16 8.25
CA TRP A 98 -6.96 12.02 9.12
C TRP A 98 -6.10 13.28 9.11
N LEU A 99 -5.96 13.93 7.94
CA LEU A 99 -5.26 15.21 7.80
C LEU A 99 -5.87 16.30 8.68
N GLU A 100 -7.20 16.35 8.82
CA GLU A 100 -7.91 17.26 9.74
C GLU A 100 -7.50 17.11 11.21
N LYS A 101 -6.93 15.96 11.60
CA LYS A 101 -6.44 15.70 12.96
C LYS A 101 -5.00 16.17 13.17
N THR A 102 -4.30 16.53 12.10
CA THR A 102 -2.90 16.95 12.16
C THR A 102 -2.75 18.38 12.65
N ARG A 103 -1.55 18.73 13.12
CA ARG A 103 -1.14 20.11 13.35
C ARG A 103 -0.38 20.60 12.11
N PRO A 104 -0.76 21.73 11.51
CA PRO A 104 -0.04 22.27 10.36
C PRO A 104 1.35 22.77 10.76
N ALA A 105 2.25 22.86 9.80
CA ALA A 105 3.50 23.60 9.95
C ALA A 105 3.25 25.13 9.94
N PRO A 106 4.16 25.94 10.52
CA PRO A 106 5.36 25.54 11.25
C PRO A 106 5.05 24.96 12.63
N GLY A 107 5.88 24.01 13.06
CA GLY A 107 6.00 23.65 14.46
C GLY A 107 6.84 24.68 15.24
N PRO A 108 7.12 24.40 16.53
CA PRO A 108 8.08 25.18 17.31
C PRO A 108 9.41 25.36 16.56
N ASP A 109 10.06 26.50 16.74
CA ASP A 109 11.36 26.83 16.14
C ASP A 109 11.39 26.78 14.60
N ASN A 110 10.26 27.11 13.94
CA ASN A 110 10.10 27.12 12.48
C ASN A 110 10.31 25.74 11.81
N LEU A 111 10.12 24.65 12.56
CA LEU A 111 10.30 23.30 12.05
C LEU A 111 9.13 22.87 11.15
N ARG A 112 9.45 22.29 9.99
CA ARG A 112 8.53 21.50 9.15
C ARG A 112 8.06 20.22 9.86
N ARG A 113 8.94 19.65 10.69
CA ARG A 113 8.74 18.36 11.38
C ARG A 113 9.70 18.20 12.56
N PRO A 114 9.39 17.36 13.57
CA PRO A 114 10.26 17.19 14.73
C PRO A 114 11.61 16.52 14.41
N LEU A 115 12.68 17.02 15.03
CA LEU A 115 14.05 16.49 14.93
C LEU A 115 14.22 15.15 15.65
N TRP A 116 13.51 14.92 16.75
CA TRP A 116 13.65 13.73 17.60
C TRP A 116 12.99 12.46 17.02
N LEU A 117 12.13 12.61 16.01
CA LEU A 117 11.47 11.46 15.38
C LEU A 117 12.44 10.78 14.41
N LYS A 118 12.85 9.55 14.73
CA LYS A 118 13.75 8.74 13.90
C LYS A 118 13.12 8.41 12.56
N ARG A 119 13.91 8.47 11.49
CA ARG A 119 13.47 8.18 10.12
C ARG A 119 14.54 7.39 9.37
N PRO A 120 14.17 6.38 8.57
CA PRO A 120 15.07 5.83 7.56
C PRO A 120 15.50 6.96 6.62
N LEU A 121 16.81 7.05 6.33
CA LEU A 121 17.37 8.10 5.48
C LEU A 121 17.01 9.52 5.99
N GLN A 122 17.35 9.79 7.25
CA GLN A 122 17.13 11.11 7.85
C GLN A 122 17.77 12.20 6.97
N PRO A 123 17.01 13.23 6.57
CA PRO A 123 17.55 14.31 5.77
C PRO A 123 18.55 15.15 6.57
N GLU A 124 19.33 15.98 5.87
CA GLU A 124 20.21 16.94 6.50
C GLU A 124 19.42 17.92 7.40
N THR A 125 20.01 18.35 8.51
CA THR A 125 19.30 19.08 9.57
C THR A 125 18.67 20.38 9.07
N SER A 126 19.29 21.08 8.12
CA SER A 126 18.74 22.30 7.52
C SER A 126 17.34 22.08 6.88
N LEU A 127 17.08 20.89 6.32
CA LEU A 127 15.83 20.52 5.64
C LEU A 127 14.67 20.24 6.61
N PHE A 128 14.89 20.41 7.90
CA PHE A 128 13.84 20.39 8.91
C PHE A 128 13.18 21.74 9.12
N TYR A 129 13.77 22.84 8.64
CA TYR A 129 13.25 24.19 8.84
C TYR A 129 12.51 24.70 7.59
N LEU A 130 11.45 25.50 7.77
CA LEU A 130 10.77 26.15 6.64
C LEU A 130 11.72 27.10 5.91
N ASP A 131 12.41 27.93 6.69
CA ASP A 131 13.45 28.84 6.25
C ASP A 131 14.79 28.36 6.80
N PRO A 132 15.58 27.61 6.00
CA PRO A 132 16.86 27.09 6.48
C PRO A 132 17.81 28.26 6.78
N PRO A 133 18.53 28.23 7.92
CA PRO A 133 19.60 29.19 8.17
C PRO A 133 20.68 29.04 7.09
N LEU A 134 21.20 30.18 6.63
CA LEU A 134 22.32 30.26 5.68
C LEU A 134 23.57 29.53 6.20
#